data_AF-A0A160FEK2-F1
#
_entry.id   AF-A0A160FEK2-F1
#
_cell.length_a   1.000
_cell.length_b   1.000
_cell.length_c   1.000
_cell.angle_alpha   90.00
_cell.angle_beta   90.00
_cell.angle_gamma   90.00
#
_symmetry.space_group_name_H-M   'P 1'
#
loop_
_entity.id
_entity.type
_entity.pdbx_description
1 polymer ?
#
loop_
_entity_poly.entity_id
_entity_poly.type
_entity_poly.pdbx_seq_one_letter_code
_entity_poly.pdbx_strand_id
1 'polypeptide(L)'
;MKIRMKLFIFIPLLVLLLNVIAFFIFQSGKKVQESYDVMMQRIFLYKQVSSEMQENLRFLSGYMIHQDEKNYRLLVKHRQRLEDLQQQLSHRKLQGNDALTLENYKHMIGVFIELEESIVQMMVNKQLSDYAEPYNEIEKVSTFIREDSQALVDLELSAYQPVYKQMLINIGKMNELGRILFVLTTLLSIVFAIWLSRTIVIPIHRLVFAAKQISAGKLDAHIPQMDGNDEIGLLGQTFQQMMENLRTLISKNMEILEKEKLVRELELKALQSQINPHFLFNTLNVISKLAYIEGAEQTSELTISTSNLLRYNLRKLDEPVTLRDEVAHAKEYFAIQKARFRDRIMFQLDIAEECLGQVIPCLTLQPLLENAFVHGIEGMEAGAVIRLSVRQKRDRIHVVISDNGTGMEEEVRQAILQSSSYSFSKKGHSTGLGMANVLRRLRLFYGTEDIVDICSAPNKGTSIILMLPKREGGEKDVQAANR
;
A
#
# COMPACT_ATOMS: atom_id res chain seq x y z
N MET A 1 -23.85 -19.95 4.24
CA MET A 1 -23.66 -20.52 2.89
C MET A 1 -22.31 -20.06 2.37
N LYS A 2 -21.46 -21.02 1.97
CA LYS A 2 -20.11 -20.77 1.43
C LYS A 2 -20.12 -19.70 0.34
N ILE A 3 -19.18 -18.76 0.34
CA ILE A 3 -19.05 -17.71 -0.67
C ILE A 3 -18.96 -18.32 -2.07
N ARG A 4 -18.21 -19.42 -2.20
CA ARG A 4 -18.12 -20.17 -3.46
C ARG A 4 -19.49 -20.62 -3.96
N MET A 5 -20.36 -21.10 -3.07
CA MET A 5 -21.70 -21.55 -3.44
C MET A 5 -22.61 -20.38 -3.83
N LYS A 6 -22.46 -19.22 -3.19
CA LYS A 6 -23.18 -18.00 -3.58
C LYS A 6 -22.76 -17.55 -5.00
N LEU A 7 -21.46 -17.45 -5.27
CA LEU A 7 -20.95 -17.07 -6.59
C LEU A 7 -21.36 -18.07 -7.68
N PHE A 8 -21.30 -19.37 -7.39
CA PHE A 8 -21.64 -20.43 -8.34
C PHE A 8 -23.13 -20.49 -8.68
N ILE A 9 -24.01 -19.93 -7.85
CA ILE A 9 -25.44 -19.83 -8.17
C ILE A 9 -25.72 -18.53 -8.93
N PHE A 10 -25.28 -17.40 -8.41
CA PHE A 10 -25.67 -16.09 -8.94
C PHE A 10 -25.03 -15.76 -10.29
N ILE A 11 -23.75 -16.10 -10.51
CA ILE A 11 -23.09 -15.79 -11.79
C ILE A 11 -23.73 -16.56 -12.95
N PRO A 12 -23.89 -17.90 -12.89
CA PRO A 12 -24.56 -18.64 -13.96
C PRO A 12 -26.02 -18.23 -14.12
N LEU A 13 -26.73 -17.90 -13.04
CA LEU A 13 -28.12 -17.42 -13.13
C LEU A 13 -28.20 -16.08 -13.90
N LEU A 14 -27.30 -15.14 -13.65
CA LEU A 14 -27.23 -13.87 -14.37
C LEU A 14 -26.92 -14.09 -15.86
N VAL A 15 -25.96 -14.97 -16.15
CA VAL A 15 -25.57 -15.32 -17.52
C VAL A 15 -26.70 -16.05 -18.25
N LEU A 16 -27.39 -16.97 -17.58
CA LEU A 16 -28.55 -17.68 -18.12
C LEU A 16 -29.65 -16.68 -18.47
N LEU A 17 -29.96 -15.75 -17.57
CA LEU A 17 -30.96 -14.72 -17.76
C LEU A 17 -30.67 -13.93 -19.04
N LEU A 18 -29.44 -13.42 -19.19
CA LEU A 18 -29.01 -12.66 -20.37
C LEU A 18 -29.10 -13.48 -21.67
N ASN A 19 -28.70 -14.76 -21.64
CA ASN A 19 -28.78 -15.63 -22.80
C ASN A 19 -30.22 -15.95 -23.22
N VAL A 20 -31.15 -16.08 -22.26
CA VAL A 20 -32.57 -16.28 -22.57
C VAL A 20 -33.16 -15.07 -23.30
N ILE A 21 -32.78 -13.84 -22.90
CA ILE A 21 -33.19 -12.62 -23.60
C ILE A 21 -32.67 -12.62 -25.04
N ALA A 22 -31.36 -12.87 -25.19
CA ALA A 22 -30.72 -12.88 -26.50
C ALA A 22 -31.33 -13.93 -27.42
N PHE A 23 -31.58 -15.13 -26.90
CA PHE A 23 -32.24 -16.21 -27.64
C PHE A 23 -33.67 -15.84 -28.06
N PHE A 24 -34.45 -15.22 -27.18
CA PHE A 24 -35.81 -14.81 -27.49
C PHE A 24 -35.86 -13.72 -28.58
N ILE A 25 -34.98 -12.72 -28.49
CA ILE A 25 -34.84 -11.67 -29.52
C ILE A 25 -34.39 -12.27 -30.86
N PHE A 26 -33.40 -13.16 -30.83
CA PHE A 26 -32.92 -13.85 -32.03
C PHE A 26 -34.03 -14.67 -32.70
N GLN A 27 -34.76 -15.46 -31.93
CA GLN A 27 -35.81 -16.32 -32.47
C GLN A 27 -37.00 -15.52 -33.00
N SER A 28 -37.29 -14.37 -32.37
CA SER A 28 -38.23 -13.39 -32.90
C SER A 28 -37.83 -12.90 -34.29
N GLY A 29 -36.59 -12.40 -34.41
CA GLY A 29 -36.08 -11.85 -35.66
C GLY A 29 -36.10 -12.88 -36.79
N LYS A 30 -35.71 -14.12 -36.48
CA LYS A 30 -35.71 -15.23 -37.45
C LYS A 30 -37.10 -15.52 -38.00
N LYS A 31 -38.12 -15.66 -37.12
CA LYS A 31 -39.51 -15.93 -37.55
C LYS A 31 -40.06 -14.80 -38.42
N VAL A 32 -39.64 -13.57 -38.14
CA VAL A 32 -40.04 -12.40 -38.92
C VAL A 32 -39.46 -12.45 -40.33
N GLN A 33 -38.16 -12.73 -40.42
CA GLN A 33 -37.45 -12.81 -41.69
C GLN A 33 -38.00 -13.94 -42.58
N GLU A 34 -38.19 -15.14 -42.03
CA GLU A 34 -38.72 -16.29 -42.80
C GLU A 34 -40.10 -16.00 -43.41
N SER A 35 -41.00 -15.37 -42.64
CA SER A 35 -42.34 -15.04 -43.15
C SER A 35 -42.31 -13.97 -44.24
N TYR A 36 -41.38 -13.01 -44.15
CA TYR A 36 -41.20 -11.97 -45.16
C TYR A 36 -40.61 -12.56 -46.46
N ASP A 37 -39.61 -13.43 -46.34
CA ASP A 37 -38.96 -14.09 -47.47
C ASP A 37 -39.96 -14.95 -48.26
N VAL A 38 -40.83 -15.71 -47.58
CA VAL A 38 -41.87 -16.52 -48.24
C VAL A 38 -42.83 -15.66 -49.05
N MET A 39 -43.33 -14.56 -48.49
CA MET A 39 -44.24 -13.64 -49.18
C MET A 39 -43.57 -13.02 -50.41
N MET A 40 -42.35 -12.49 -50.25
CA MET A 40 -41.61 -11.85 -51.34
C MET A 40 -41.28 -12.82 -52.48
N GLN A 41 -40.91 -14.07 -52.16
CA GLN A 41 -40.68 -15.10 -53.17
C GLN A 41 -41.93 -15.37 -54.02
N ARG A 42 -43.14 -15.36 -53.42
CA ARG A 42 -44.39 -15.60 -54.16
C ARG A 42 -44.72 -14.45 -55.10
N ILE A 43 -44.64 -13.22 -54.60
CA ILE A 43 -44.87 -12.00 -55.40
C ILE A 43 -43.88 -11.96 -56.58
N PHE A 44 -42.61 -12.29 -56.33
CA PHE A 44 -41.60 -12.32 -57.38
C PHE A 44 -41.88 -13.40 -58.43
N LEU A 45 -42.34 -14.58 -58.02
CA LEU A 45 -42.66 -15.68 -58.92
C LEU A 45 -43.78 -15.30 -59.91
N TYR A 46 -44.88 -14.70 -59.44
CA TYR A 46 -45.97 -14.25 -60.32
C TYR A 46 -45.47 -13.18 -61.31
N LYS A 47 -44.71 -12.20 -60.82
CA LYS A 47 -44.11 -11.15 -61.67
C LYS A 47 -43.15 -11.72 -62.72
N GLN A 48 -42.35 -12.72 -62.36
CA GLN A 48 -41.45 -13.37 -63.30
C GLN A 48 -42.21 -14.10 -64.40
N VAL A 49 -43.27 -14.86 -64.08
CA VAL A 49 -44.08 -15.52 -65.11
C VAL A 49 -44.65 -14.51 -66.11
N SER A 50 -45.30 -13.44 -65.61
CA SER A 50 -45.86 -12.41 -66.49
C SER A 50 -44.80 -11.74 -67.37
N SER A 51 -43.61 -11.44 -66.82
CA SER A 51 -42.52 -10.82 -67.57
C SER A 51 -41.91 -11.76 -68.61
N GLU A 52 -41.63 -13.01 -68.25
CA GLU A 52 -41.06 -14.03 -69.14
C GLU A 52 -42.01 -14.34 -70.29
N MET A 53 -43.32 -14.32 -70.02
CA MET A 53 -44.33 -14.57 -71.03
C MET A 53 -44.47 -13.41 -72.02
N GLN A 54 -44.37 -12.17 -71.53
CA GLN A 54 -44.39 -10.99 -72.39
C GLN A 54 -43.15 -10.93 -73.30
N GLU A 55 -41.97 -11.28 -72.78
CA GLU A 55 -40.76 -11.41 -73.62
C GLU A 55 -40.88 -12.60 -74.59
N ASN A 56 -41.43 -13.74 -74.16
CA ASN A 56 -41.70 -14.87 -75.05
C ASN A 56 -42.60 -14.44 -76.22
N LEU A 57 -43.73 -13.78 -75.95
CA LEU A 57 -44.66 -13.30 -76.99
C LEU A 57 -44.01 -12.26 -77.92
N ARG A 58 -43.16 -11.38 -77.39
CA ARG A 58 -42.37 -10.43 -78.19
C ARG A 58 -41.42 -11.14 -79.14
N PHE A 59 -40.69 -12.17 -78.67
CA PHE A 59 -39.78 -12.95 -79.51
C PHE A 59 -40.53 -13.86 -80.49
N LEU A 60 -41.71 -14.36 -80.13
CA LEU A 60 -42.60 -15.10 -81.04
C LEU A 60 -43.03 -14.20 -82.20
N SER A 61 -43.52 -13.00 -81.88
CA SER A 61 -43.88 -11.98 -82.88
C SER A 61 -42.70 -11.61 -83.78
N GLY A 62 -41.52 -11.38 -83.18
CA GLY A 62 -40.29 -11.11 -83.93
C GLY A 62 -39.88 -12.26 -84.85
N TYR A 63 -40.00 -13.50 -84.39
CA TYR A 63 -39.72 -14.70 -85.17
C TYR A 63 -40.74 -14.87 -86.31
N MET A 64 -42.01 -14.54 -86.10
CA MET A 64 -43.05 -14.56 -87.15
C MET A 64 -42.76 -13.56 -88.28
N ILE A 65 -42.20 -12.38 -87.95
CA ILE A 65 -41.91 -11.33 -88.93
C ILE A 65 -40.58 -11.57 -89.66
N HIS A 66 -39.53 -11.92 -88.92
CA HIS A 66 -38.16 -11.94 -89.45
C HIS A 66 -37.60 -13.34 -89.73
N GLN A 67 -38.19 -14.39 -89.13
CA GLN A 67 -37.74 -15.79 -89.25
C GLN A 67 -36.24 -15.99 -88.98
N ASP A 68 -35.67 -15.20 -88.06
CA ASP A 68 -34.25 -15.21 -87.74
C ASP A 68 -33.93 -16.16 -86.57
N GLU A 69 -32.74 -16.76 -86.63
CA GLU A 69 -32.29 -17.74 -85.63
C GLU A 69 -32.15 -17.11 -84.24
N LYS A 70 -31.91 -15.80 -84.17
CA LYS A 70 -31.76 -15.07 -82.90
C LYS A 70 -33.07 -15.03 -82.12
N ASN A 71 -34.20 -14.67 -82.75
CA ASN A 71 -35.49 -14.64 -82.08
C ASN A 71 -35.94 -16.06 -81.71
N TYR A 72 -35.67 -17.06 -82.56
CA TYR A 72 -35.95 -18.47 -82.23
C TYR A 72 -35.20 -18.95 -80.98
N ARG A 73 -33.89 -18.68 -80.86
CA ARG A 73 -33.10 -19.07 -79.68
C ARG A 73 -33.59 -18.39 -78.40
N LEU A 74 -33.96 -17.11 -78.46
CA LEU A 74 -34.48 -16.38 -77.31
C LEU A 74 -35.88 -16.86 -76.93
N LEU A 75 -36.74 -17.12 -77.91
CA LEU A 75 -38.07 -17.71 -77.71
C LEU A 75 -37.98 -19.03 -76.93
N VAL A 76 -37.14 -19.98 -77.39
CA VAL A 76 -36.93 -21.26 -76.72
C VAL A 76 -36.38 -21.08 -75.30
N LYS A 77 -35.45 -20.12 -75.09
CA LYS A 77 -34.92 -19.81 -73.75
C LYS A 77 -36.02 -19.32 -72.80
N HIS A 78 -36.89 -18.42 -73.27
CA HIS A 78 -38.00 -17.90 -72.46
C HIS A 78 -39.07 -18.98 -72.23
N ARG A 79 -39.34 -19.87 -73.19
CA ARG A 79 -40.20 -21.05 -72.99
C ARG A 79 -39.67 -21.96 -71.87
N GLN A 80 -38.40 -22.35 -71.93
CA GLN A 80 -37.78 -23.16 -70.88
C GLN A 80 -37.84 -22.49 -69.50
N ARG A 81 -37.73 -21.16 -69.46
CA ARG A 81 -37.88 -20.41 -68.21
C ARG A 81 -39.31 -20.43 -67.68
N LEU A 82 -40.31 -20.32 -68.56
CA LEU A 82 -41.73 -20.44 -68.19
C LEU A 82 -42.06 -21.85 -67.67
N GLU A 83 -41.52 -22.90 -68.29
CA GLU A 83 -41.67 -24.28 -67.80
C GLU A 83 -41.10 -24.46 -66.39
N ASP A 84 -39.90 -23.94 -66.11
CA ASP A 84 -39.29 -23.94 -64.78
C ASP A 84 -40.15 -23.19 -63.76
N LEU A 85 -40.63 -22.00 -64.11
CA LEU A 85 -41.50 -21.20 -63.24
C LEU A 85 -42.85 -21.89 -62.98
N GLN A 86 -43.43 -22.54 -63.99
CA GLN A 86 -44.65 -23.33 -63.85
C GLN A 86 -44.45 -24.53 -62.92
N GLN A 87 -43.30 -25.20 -62.99
CA GLN A 87 -42.95 -26.28 -62.04
C GLN A 87 -42.79 -25.73 -60.61
N GLN A 88 -42.16 -24.58 -60.43
CA GLN A 88 -42.02 -23.95 -59.12
C GLN A 88 -43.38 -23.57 -58.49
N LEU A 89 -44.36 -23.18 -59.33
CA LEU A 89 -45.75 -22.97 -58.92
C LEU A 89 -46.46 -24.30 -58.54
N SER A 90 -46.03 -25.42 -59.10
CA SER A 90 -46.67 -26.74 -58.93
C SER A 90 -46.40 -27.41 -57.59
N HIS A 91 -45.30 -27.06 -56.94
CA HIS A 91 -44.91 -27.65 -55.65
C HIS A 91 -45.58 -27.01 -54.42
N ARG A 92 -46.54 -26.08 -54.57
CA ARG A 92 -47.09 -25.31 -53.44
C ARG A 92 -48.62 -25.44 -53.31
N LYS A 93 -49.08 -25.81 -52.11
CA LYS A 93 -50.51 -25.88 -51.75
C LYS A 93 -50.99 -24.55 -51.17
N LEU A 94 -51.90 -23.89 -51.87
CA LEU A 94 -52.81 -22.89 -51.29
C LEU A 94 -54.02 -23.59 -50.67
N GLN A 95 -54.73 -22.94 -49.75
CA GLN A 95 -55.97 -23.42 -49.15
C GLN A 95 -57.13 -22.48 -49.53
N GLY A 96 -58.32 -23.03 -49.77
CA GLY A 96 -59.54 -22.24 -50.05
C GLY A 96 -59.73 -21.82 -51.51
N ASN A 97 -60.54 -20.78 -51.76
CA ASN A 97 -60.84 -20.25 -53.10
C ASN A 97 -59.59 -19.76 -53.85
N ASP A 98 -58.54 -19.37 -53.12
CA ASP A 98 -57.27 -18.89 -53.67
C ASP A 98 -56.49 -20.01 -54.39
N ALA A 99 -56.76 -21.28 -54.04
CA ALA A 99 -56.18 -22.44 -54.73
C ALA A 99 -56.70 -22.57 -56.17
N LEU A 100 -57.96 -22.22 -56.41
CA LEU A 100 -58.59 -22.31 -57.73
C LEU A 100 -57.99 -21.26 -58.69
N THR A 101 -57.78 -20.03 -58.23
CA THR A 101 -57.16 -18.97 -59.04
C THR A 101 -55.72 -19.32 -59.41
N LEU A 102 -54.94 -19.87 -58.47
CA LEU A 102 -53.59 -20.33 -58.77
C LEU A 102 -53.58 -21.53 -59.73
N GLU A 103 -54.52 -22.46 -59.58
CA GLU A 103 -54.63 -23.62 -60.46
C GLU A 103 -55.01 -23.21 -61.88
N ASN A 104 -55.99 -22.31 -62.04
CA ASN A 104 -56.33 -21.69 -63.32
C ASN A 104 -55.13 -20.97 -63.93
N TYR A 105 -54.43 -20.15 -63.14
CA TYR A 105 -53.21 -19.46 -63.56
C TYR A 105 -52.15 -20.44 -64.09
N LYS A 106 -51.91 -21.54 -63.39
CA LYS A 106 -50.98 -22.61 -63.83
C LYS A 106 -51.43 -23.27 -65.12
N HIS A 107 -52.72 -23.56 -65.27
CA HIS A 107 -53.27 -24.15 -66.49
C HIS A 107 -53.10 -23.22 -67.68
N MET A 108 -53.37 -21.92 -67.50
CA MET A 108 -53.18 -20.93 -68.57
C MET A 108 -51.72 -20.84 -69.02
N ILE A 109 -50.74 -20.93 -68.11
CA ILE A 109 -49.32 -20.99 -68.51
C ILE A 109 -49.05 -22.22 -69.39
N GLY A 110 -49.65 -23.37 -69.07
CA GLY A 110 -49.53 -24.58 -69.88
C GLY A 110 -50.14 -24.41 -71.27
N VAL A 111 -51.35 -23.85 -71.33
CA VAL A 111 -52.03 -23.52 -72.59
C VAL A 111 -51.22 -22.52 -73.42
N PHE A 112 -50.59 -21.52 -72.78
CA PHE A 112 -49.72 -20.57 -73.47
C PHE A 112 -48.53 -21.27 -74.12
N ILE A 113 -47.85 -22.17 -73.39
CA ILE A 113 -46.71 -22.94 -73.91
C ILE A 113 -47.17 -23.82 -75.08
N GLU A 114 -48.27 -24.58 -74.93
CA GLU A 114 -48.81 -25.44 -75.99
C GLU A 114 -49.18 -24.67 -77.27
N LEU A 115 -49.82 -23.50 -77.11
CA LEU A 115 -50.14 -22.61 -78.24
C LEU A 115 -48.88 -22.08 -78.92
N GLU A 116 -47.87 -21.67 -78.14
CA GLU A 116 -46.61 -21.19 -78.68
C GLU A 116 -45.87 -22.28 -79.47
N GLU A 117 -45.80 -23.50 -78.92
CA GLU A 117 -45.21 -24.65 -79.61
C GLU A 117 -45.95 -24.97 -80.90
N SER A 118 -47.29 -24.95 -80.87
CA SER A 118 -48.12 -25.16 -82.05
C SER A 118 -47.85 -24.12 -83.14
N ILE A 119 -47.79 -22.82 -82.79
CA ILE A 119 -47.47 -21.74 -83.73
C ILE A 119 -46.08 -21.94 -84.34
N VAL A 120 -45.07 -22.25 -83.51
CA VAL A 120 -43.70 -22.51 -83.99
C VAL A 120 -43.67 -23.72 -84.92
N GLN A 121 -44.34 -24.82 -84.59
CA GLN A 121 -44.38 -26.03 -85.42
C GLN A 121 -45.06 -25.76 -86.77
N MET A 122 -46.20 -25.09 -86.76
CA MET A 122 -46.88 -24.71 -87.98
C MET A 122 -45.96 -23.81 -88.85
N MET A 123 -45.15 -22.91 -88.24
CA MET A 123 -44.24 -22.01 -88.97
C MET A 123 -43.10 -22.77 -89.63
N VAL A 124 -42.55 -23.77 -88.92
CA VAL A 124 -41.57 -24.71 -89.49
C VAL A 124 -42.17 -25.50 -90.67
N ASN A 125 -43.44 -25.89 -90.56
CA ASN A 125 -44.17 -26.63 -91.60
C ASN A 125 -44.66 -25.77 -92.78
N LYS A 126 -44.36 -24.45 -92.81
CA LYS A 126 -44.69 -23.49 -93.88
C LYS A 126 -46.19 -23.37 -94.23
N GLN A 127 -47.09 -23.60 -93.27
CA GLN A 127 -48.53 -23.36 -93.40
C GLN A 127 -48.88 -21.85 -93.34
N LEU A 128 -48.38 -21.08 -94.31
CA LEU A 128 -48.32 -19.60 -94.39
C LEU A 128 -49.62 -18.78 -94.15
N SER A 129 -50.79 -19.40 -93.96
CA SER A 129 -52.08 -18.70 -93.93
C SER A 129 -52.95 -18.97 -92.70
N ASP A 130 -52.51 -19.78 -91.73
CA ASP A 130 -53.39 -20.28 -90.65
C ASP A 130 -52.91 -19.99 -89.20
N TYR A 131 -51.99 -19.04 -89.03
CA TYR A 131 -51.45 -18.69 -87.69
C TYR A 131 -52.20 -17.57 -86.98
N ALA A 132 -53.05 -16.82 -87.69
CA ALA A 132 -53.68 -15.62 -87.16
C ALA A 132 -54.62 -15.94 -85.98
N GLU A 133 -55.35 -17.04 -86.06
CA GLU A 133 -56.25 -17.49 -84.99
C GLU A 133 -55.45 -18.00 -83.77
N PRO A 134 -54.50 -18.96 -83.88
CA PRO A 134 -53.64 -19.35 -82.76
C PRO A 134 -52.87 -18.18 -82.13
N TYR A 135 -52.41 -17.22 -82.94
CA TYR A 135 -51.71 -16.04 -82.44
C TYR A 135 -52.62 -15.07 -81.68
N ASN A 136 -53.86 -14.89 -82.13
CA ASN A 136 -54.84 -14.09 -81.40
C ASN A 136 -55.23 -14.78 -80.07
N GLU A 137 -55.35 -16.11 -80.07
CA GLU A 137 -55.61 -16.88 -78.85
C GLU A 137 -54.44 -16.80 -77.85
N ILE A 138 -53.19 -16.92 -78.29
CA ILE A 138 -52.04 -16.77 -77.38
C ILE A 138 -51.93 -15.34 -76.82
N GLU A 139 -52.30 -14.30 -77.59
CA GLU A 139 -52.34 -12.91 -77.11
C GLU A 139 -53.44 -12.69 -76.05
N LYS A 140 -54.62 -13.31 -76.24
CA LYS A 140 -55.70 -13.33 -75.24
C LYS A 140 -55.27 -14.05 -73.97
N VAL A 141 -54.72 -15.26 -74.08
CA VAL A 141 -54.17 -16.03 -72.95
C VAL A 141 -53.08 -15.21 -72.25
N SER A 142 -52.24 -14.51 -73.02
CA SER A 142 -51.21 -13.64 -72.46
C SER A 142 -51.79 -12.51 -71.61
N THR A 143 -52.90 -11.94 -72.04
CA THR A 143 -53.60 -10.87 -71.32
C THR A 143 -54.25 -11.41 -70.04
N PHE A 144 -54.92 -12.56 -70.10
CA PHE A 144 -55.52 -13.19 -68.92
C PHE A 144 -54.49 -13.56 -67.86
N ILE A 145 -53.36 -14.13 -68.23
CA ILE A 145 -52.27 -14.44 -67.28
C ILE A 145 -51.69 -13.15 -66.70
N ARG A 146 -51.57 -12.06 -67.46
CA ARG A 146 -51.12 -10.77 -66.88
C ARG A 146 -52.10 -10.26 -65.83
N GLU A 147 -53.40 -10.30 -66.14
CA GLU A 147 -54.46 -9.89 -65.22
C GLU A 147 -54.51 -10.79 -63.97
N ASP A 148 -54.47 -12.11 -64.14
CA ASP A 148 -54.45 -13.06 -63.03
C ASP A 148 -53.16 -12.99 -62.21
N SER A 149 -52.01 -12.74 -62.85
CA SER A 149 -50.75 -12.48 -62.14
C SER A 149 -50.88 -11.28 -61.23
N GLN A 150 -51.54 -10.21 -61.69
CA GLN A 150 -51.72 -9.01 -60.90
C GLN A 150 -52.75 -9.24 -59.79
N ALA A 151 -53.86 -9.92 -60.10
CA ALA A 151 -54.86 -10.32 -59.11
C ALA A 151 -54.26 -11.23 -58.01
N LEU A 152 -53.37 -12.15 -58.36
CA LEU A 152 -52.65 -13.01 -57.40
C LEU A 152 -51.66 -12.22 -56.53
N VAL A 153 -50.96 -11.22 -57.10
CA VAL A 153 -50.12 -10.31 -56.31
C VAL A 153 -50.96 -9.49 -55.34
N ASP A 154 -52.07 -8.93 -55.80
CA ASP A 154 -52.98 -8.14 -54.97
C ASP A 154 -53.64 -9.00 -53.88
N LEU A 155 -53.98 -10.26 -54.19
CA LEU A 155 -54.49 -11.25 -53.26
C LEU A 155 -53.45 -11.59 -52.19
N GLU A 156 -52.19 -11.86 -52.57
CA GLU A 156 -51.10 -12.11 -51.62
C GLU A 156 -50.86 -10.89 -50.72
N LEU A 157 -50.78 -9.68 -51.30
CA LEU A 157 -50.61 -8.46 -50.51
C LEU A 157 -51.77 -8.24 -49.54
N SER A 158 -53.01 -8.49 -49.98
CA SER A 158 -54.21 -8.34 -49.16
C SER A 158 -54.31 -9.39 -48.06
N ALA A 159 -53.95 -10.64 -48.36
CA ALA A 159 -53.92 -11.75 -47.40
C ALA A 159 -52.83 -11.54 -46.33
N TYR A 160 -51.66 -11.02 -46.73
CA TYR A 160 -50.56 -10.73 -45.82
C TYR A 160 -50.71 -9.39 -45.09
N GLN A 161 -51.55 -8.45 -45.53
CA GLN A 161 -51.76 -7.18 -44.84
C GLN A 161 -52.20 -7.34 -43.36
N PRO A 162 -53.23 -8.14 -43.00
CA PRO A 162 -53.60 -8.35 -41.61
C PRO A 162 -52.52 -9.11 -40.83
N VAL A 163 -51.85 -10.08 -41.46
CA VAL A 163 -50.73 -10.83 -40.87
C VAL A 163 -49.57 -9.90 -40.54
N TYR A 164 -49.20 -9.02 -41.46
CA TYR A 164 -48.14 -8.04 -41.32
C TYR A 164 -48.46 -7.00 -40.24
N LYS A 165 -49.70 -6.49 -40.19
CA LYS A 165 -50.13 -5.61 -39.09
C LYS A 165 -50.04 -6.31 -37.73
N GLN A 166 -50.52 -7.55 -37.64
CA GLN A 166 -50.45 -8.32 -36.40
C GLN A 166 -49.00 -8.58 -35.97
N MET A 167 -48.13 -8.83 -36.94
CA MET A 167 -46.70 -9.03 -36.77
C MET A 167 -46.01 -7.76 -36.25
N LEU A 168 -46.31 -6.58 -36.80
CA LEU A 168 -45.79 -5.30 -36.29
C LEU A 168 -46.22 -5.04 -34.84
N ILE A 169 -47.48 -5.33 -34.50
CA ILE A 169 -47.97 -5.22 -33.11
C ILE A 169 -47.19 -6.18 -32.20
N ASN A 170 -46.99 -7.42 -32.63
CA ASN A 170 -46.24 -8.42 -31.86
C ASN A 170 -44.76 -8.02 -31.70
N ILE A 171 -44.12 -7.48 -32.74
CA ILE A 171 -42.76 -6.93 -32.68
C ILE A 171 -42.71 -5.79 -31.67
N GLY A 172 -43.68 -4.86 -31.70
CA GLY A 172 -43.78 -3.77 -30.74
C GLY A 172 -43.86 -4.28 -29.30
N LYS A 173 -44.75 -5.25 -29.04
CA LYS A 173 -44.87 -5.90 -27.72
C LYS A 173 -43.57 -6.59 -27.29
N MET A 174 -42.89 -7.27 -28.20
CA MET A 174 -41.61 -7.95 -27.91
C MET A 174 -40.48 -6.96 -27.65
N ASN A 175 -40.45 -5.83 -28.36
CA ASN A 175 -39.49 -4.76 -28.08
C ASN A 175 -39.73 -4.13 -26.70
N GLU A 176 -41.00 -3.91 -26.31
CA GLU A 176 -41.32 -3.44 -24.95
C GLU A 176 -40.89 -4.44 -23.88
N LEU A 177 -41.23 -5.72 -24.06
CA LEU A 177 -40.79 -6.79 -23.16
C LEU A 177 -39.26 -6.85 -23.09
N GLY A 178 -38.57 -6.72 -24.22
CA GLY A 178 -37.10 -6.67 -24.29
C GLY A 178 -36.52 -5.49 -23.50
N ARG A 179 -37.09 -4.29 -23.61
CA ARG A 179 -36.68 -3.12 -22.82
C ARG A 179 -36.89 -3.33 -21.33
N ILE A 180 -38.04 -3.84 -20.93
CA ILE A 180 -38.36 -4.14 -19.52
C ILE A 180 -37.37 -5.16 -18.97
N LEU A 181 -37.13 -6.24 -19.71
CA LEU A 181 -36.21 -7.30 -19.30
C LEU A 181 -34.77 -6.78 -19.20
N PHE A 182 -34.33 -5.96 -20.15
CA PHE A 182 -33.01 -5.32 -20.12
C PHE A 182 -32.83 -4.44 -18.88
N VAL A 183 -33.80 -3.56 -18.58
CA VAL A 183 -33.75 -2.72 -17.37
C VAL A 183 -33.72 -3.58 -16.10
N LEU A 184 -34.56 -4.62 -16.04
CA LEU A 184 -34.61 -5.55 -14.90
C LEU A 184 -33.27 -6.27 -14.69
N THR A 185 -32.64 -6.78 -15.76
CA THR A 185 -31.33 -7.44 -15.67
C THR A 185 -30.21 -6.49 -15.25
N THR A 186 -30.27 -5.23 -15.70
CA THR A 186 -29.32 -4.19 -15.32
C THR A 186 -29.45 -3.87 -13.83
N LEU A 187 -30.67 -3.69 -13.33
CA LEU A 187 -30.93 -3.48 -11.91
C LEU A 187 -30.47 -4.67 -11.06
N LEU A 188 -30.78 -5.90 -11.49
CA LEU A 188 -30.34 -7.11 -10.81
C LEU A 188 -28.80 -7.22 -10.77
N SER A 189 -28.12 -6.82 -11.84
CA SER A 189 -26.65 -6.79 -11.92
C SER A 189 -26.06 -5.78 -10.94
N ILE A 190 -26.65 -4.59 -10.80
CA ILE A 190 -26.22 -3.57 -9.84
C ILE A 190 -26.41 -4.07 -8.40
N VAL A 191 -27.57 -4.65 -8.09
CA VAL A 191 -27.85 -5.23 -6.77
C VAL A 191 -26.85 -6.34 -6.45
N PHE A 192 -26.56 -7.22 -7.43
CA PHE A 192 -25.58 -8.28 -7.28
C PHE A 192 -24.16 -7.73 -7.04
N ALA A 193 -23.76 -6.69 -7.77
CA ALA A 193 -22.46 -6.04 -7.58
C ALA A 193 -22.31 -5.41 -6.18
N ILE A 194 -23.34 -4.72 -5.69
CA ILE A 194 -23.36 -4.13 -4.33
C ILE A 194 -23.31 -5.24 -3.28
N TRP A 195 -24.08 -6.30 -3.47
CA TRP A 195 -24.10 -7.46 -2.58
C TRP A 195 -22.72 -8.14 -2.52
N LEU A 196 -22.06 -8.32 -3.66
CA LEU A 196 -20.74 -8.94 -3.76
C LEU A 196 -19.65 -8.04 -3.12
N SER A 197 -19.73 -6.74 -3.35
CA SER A 197 -18.84 -5.75 -2.73
C SER A 197 -18.93 -5.79 -1.21
N ARG A 198 -20.15 -5.79 -0.65
CA ARG A 198 -20.37 -5.84 0.80
C ARG A 198 -19.99 -7.19 1.43
N THR A 199 -20.20 -8.29 0.71
CA THR A 199 -19.96 -9.64 1.25
C THR A 199 -18.51 -10.08 1.14
N ILE A 200 -17.77 -9.62 0.12
CA ILE A 200 -16.42 -10.13 -0.20
C ILE A 200 -15.38 -9.01 -0.18
N VAL A 201 -15.58 -7.96 -0.99
CA VAL A 201 -14.55 -6.94 -1.25
C VAL A 201 -14.24 -6.11 0.00
N ILE A 202 -15.26 -5.60 0.69
CA ILE A 202 -15.08 -4.74 1.87
C ILE A 202 -14.36 -5.48 3.03
N PRO A 203 -14.78 -6.70 3.43
CA PRO A 203 -14.07 -7.47 4.46
C PRO A 203 -12.59 -7.76 4.12
N ILE A 204 -12.30 -8.14 2.87
CA ILE A 204 -10.91 -8.39 2.44
C ILE A 204 -10.07 -7.12 2.56
N HIS A 205 -10.58 -5.97 2.12
CA HIS A 205 -9.88 -4.70 2.25
C HIS A 205 -9.59 -4.33 3.71
N ARG A 206 -10.52 -4.61 4.62
CA ARG A 206 -10.32 -4.41 6.07
C ARG A 206 -9.20 -5.30 6.62
N LEU A 207 -9.13 -6.58 6.23
CA LEU A 207 -8.04 -7.48 6.63
C LEU A 207 -6.68 -7.01 6.12
N VAL A 208 -6.61 -6.59 4.85
CA VAL A 208 -5.38 -6.04 4.26
C VAL A 208 -4.94 -4.78 4.99
N PHE A 209 -5.87 -3.89 5.33
CA PHE A 209 -5.58 -2.68 6.08
C PHE A 209 -5.08 -2.97 7.50
N ALA A 210 -5.71 -3.92 8.21
CA ALA A 210 -5.26 -4.37 9.51
C ALA A 210 -3.83 -4.91 9.43
N ALA A 211 -3.56 -5.84 8.51
CA ALA A 211 -2.23 -6.42 8.30
C ALA A 211 -1.14 -5.36 8.04
N LYS A 212 -1.45 -4.33 7.23
CA LYS A 212 -0.53 -3.20 6.98
C LYS A 212 -0.22 -2.40 8.24
N GLN A 213 -1.21 -2.13 9.09
CA GLN A 213 -0.98 -1.39 10.34
C GLN A 213 -0.07 -2.16 11.29
N ILE A 214 -0.27 -3.47 11.40
CA ILE A 214 0.53 -4.35 12.24
C ILE A 214 1.97 -4.43 11.71
N SER A 215 2.15 -4.57 10.40
CA SER A 215 3.47 -4.53 9.76
C SER A 215 4.20 -3.21 9.99
N ALA A 216 3.48 -2.11 10.26
CA ALA A 216 4.04 -0.81 10.60
C ALA A 216 4.28 -0.62 12.12
N GLY A 217 4.12 -1.66 12.94
CA GLY A 217 4.34 -1.63 14.38
C GLY A 217 3.16 -1.07 15.20
N LYS A 218 2.01 -0.77 14.58
CA LYS A 218 0.82 -0.27 15.29
C LYS A 218 -0.01 -1.42 15.82
N LEU A 219 0.40 -1.96 16.96
CA LEU A 219 -0.20 -3.16 17.57
C LEU A 219 -1.58 -2.91 18.19
N ASP A 220 -1.93 -1.67 18.53
CA ASP A 220 -3.19 -1.32 19.23
C ASP A 220 -4.36 -0.98 18.30
N ALA A 221 -4.17 -1.12 16.98
CA ALA A 221 -5.23 -0.81 16.03
C ALA A 221 -6.46 -1.69 16.29
N HIS A 222 -7.64 -1.05 16.37
CA HIS A 222 -8.92 -1.76 16.50
C HIS A 222 -9.21 -2.49 15.19
N ILE A 223 -9.20 -3.83 15.25
CA ILE A 223 -9.54 -4.68 14.11
C ILE A 223 -11.06 -4.86 14.13
N PRO A 224 -11.80 -4.45 13.08
CA PRO A 224 -13.24 -4.62 13.04
C PRO A 224 -13.62 -6.09 13.18
N GLN A 225 -14.62 -6.39 14.02
CA GLN A 225 -15.15 -7.74 14.17
C GLN A 225 -15.73 -8.23 12.82
N MET A 226 -15.43 -9.49 12.50
CA MET A 226 -15.81 -10.15 11.27
C MET A 226 -16.89 -11.18 11.59
N ASP A 227 -18.14 -10.74 11.68
CA ASP A 227 -19.29 -11.57 12.10
C ASP A 227 -19.83 -12.51 11.00
N GLY A 228 -19.00 -12.84 10.01
CA GLY A 228 -19.38 -13.71 8.90
C GLY A 228 -19.39 -15.19 9.29
N ASN A 229 -20.48 -15.92 9.02
CA ASN A 229 -20.50 -17.39 9.08
C ASN A 229 -20.04 -18.05 7.76
N ASP A 230 -19.16 -17.38 7.02
CA ASP A 230 -18.58 -17.88 5.76
C ASP A 230 -17.05 -17.92 5.83
N GLU A 231 -16.41 -18.31 4.72
CA GLU A 231 -14.96 -18.48 4.67
C GLU A 231 -14.18 -17.21 5.03
N ILE A 232 -14.76 -16.03 4.79
CA ILE A 232 -14.13 -14.75 5.11
C ILE A 232 -14.24 -14.45 6.60
N GLY A 233 -15.36 -14.80 7.24
CA GLY A 233 -15.46 -14.70 8.70
C GLY A 233 -14.53 -15.68 9.43
N LEU A 234 -14.39 -16.92 8.94
CA LEU A 234 -13.37 -17.85 9.47
C LEU A 234 -11.95 -17.30 9.32
N LEU A 235 -11.64 -16.69 8.17
CA LEU A 235 -10.36 -16.01 7.96
C LEU A 235 -10.18 -14.83 8.92
N GLY A 236 -11.24 -14.07 9.18
CA GLY A 236 -11.25 -12.99 10.16
C GLY A 236 -10.96 -13.46 11.59
N GLN A 237 -11.63 -14.52 12.03
CA GLN A 237 -11.42 -15.12 13.36
C GLN A 237 -10.01 -15.68 13.52
N THR A 238 -9.51 -16.41 12.53
CA THR A 238 -8.14 -16.95 12.56
C THR A 238 -7.08 -15.85 12.54
N PHE A 239 -7.30 -14.78 11.77
CA PHE A 239 -6.43 -13.60 11.78
C PHE A 239 -6.45 -12.88 13.14
N GLN A 240 -7.62 -12.75 13.77
CA GLN A 240 -7.75 -12.18 15.12
C GLN A 240 -6.98 -13.02 16.15
N GLN A 241 -7.13 -14.35 16.13
CA GLN A 241 -6.39 -15.23 17.03
C GLN A 241 -4.88 -15.09 16.86
N MET A 242 -4.40 -15.04 15.62
CA MET A 242 -2.98 -14.81 15.32
C MET A 242 -2.48 -13.48 15.90
N MET A 243 -3.33 -12.45 15.86
CA MET A 243 -3.02 -11.13 16.39
C MET A 243 -2.95 -11.09 17.91
N GLU A 244 -3.88 -11.74 18.60
CA GLU A 244 -3.84 -11.87 20.06
C GLU A 244 -2.59 -12.64 20.51
N ASN A 245 -2.24 -13.71 19.78
CA ASN A 245 -1.01 -14.47 20.03
C ASN A 245 0.24 -13.59 19.85
N LEU A 246 0.31 -12.79 18.78
CA LEU A 246 1.44 -11.90 18.53
C LEU A 246 1.58 -10.83 19.63
N ARG A 247 0.48 -10.20 20.05
CA ARG A 247 0.47 -9.23 21.16
C ARG A 247 0.99 -9.86 22.44
N THR A 248 0.54 -11.07 22.75
CA THR A 248 0.97 -11.83 23.95
C THR A 248 2.44 -12.19 23.90
N LEU A 249 2.98 -12.55 22.73
CA LEU A 249 4.41 -12.84 22.57
C LEU A 249 5.25 -11.58 22.79
N ILE A 250 4.82 -10.43 22.25
CA ILE A 250 5.53 -9.16 22.40
C ILE A 250 5.52 -8.69 23.85
N SER A 251 4.37 -8.74 24.55
CA SER A 251 4.29 -8.34 25.95
C SER A 251 5.16 -9.23 26.84
N LYS A 252 5.13 -10.54 26.62
CA LYS A 252 5.98 -11.49 27.35
C LYS A 252 7.47 -11.23 27.11
N ASN A 253 7.85 -10.90 25.88
CA ASN A 253 9.25 -10.61 25.56
C ASN A 253 9.71 -9.30 26.23
N MET A 254 8.86 -8.28 26.29
CA MET A 254 9.14 -7.04 27.03
C MET A 254 9.31 -7.29 28.54
N GLU A 255 8.43 -8.11 29.14
CA GLU A 255 8.55 -8.47 30.56
C GLU A 255 9.87 -9.21 30.85
N ILE A 256 10.30 -10.11 29.95
CA ILE A 256 11.59 -10.80 30.05
C ILE A 256 12.74 -9.79 30.02
N LEU A 257 12.75 -8.85 29.06
CA LEU A 257 13.78 -7.83 28.95
C LEU A 257 13.87 -6.94 30.19
N GLU A 258 12.74 -6.57 30.78
CA GLU A 258 12.69 -5.76 32.01
C GLU A 258 13.27 -6.53 33.20
N LYS A 259 12.92 -7.82 33.34
CA LYS A 259 13.50 -8.70 34.37
C LYS A 259 15.00 -8.86 34.20
N GLU A 260 15.48 -9.08 32.97
CA GLU A 260 16.92 -9.17 32.71
C GLU A 260 17.66 -7.89 33.10
N LYS A 261 17.09 -6.72 32.82
CA LYS A 261 17.66 -5.43 33.22
C LYS A 261 17.77 -5.34 34.75
N LEU A 262 16.69 -5.69 35.46
CA LEU A 262 16.67 -5.68 36.92
C LEU A 262 17.71 -6.64 37.52
N VAL A 263 17.82 -7.86 36.96
CA VAL A 263 18.83 -8.83 37.39
C VAL A 263 20.23 -8.26 37.25
N ARG A 264 20.58 -7.66 36.11
CA ARG A 264 21.89 -7.02 35.92
C ARG A 264 22.14 -5.89 36.91
N GLU A 265 21.14 -5.06 37.21
CA GLU A 265 21.28 -3.99 38.21
C GLU A 265 21.55 -4.55 39.62
N LEU A 266 20.89 -5.66 39.99
CA LEU A 266 21.10 -6.32 41.26
C LEU A 266 22.49 -6.99 41.33
N GLU A 267 22.93 -7.65 40.27
CA GLU A 267 24.28 -8.23 40.17
C GLU A 267 25.35 -7.15 40.34
N LEU A 268 25.20 -6.00 39.67
CA LEU A 268 26.11 -4.87 39.81
C LEU A 268 26.15 -4.34 41.25
N LYS A 269 25.00 -4.18 41.90
CA LYS A 269 24.92 -3.75 43.31
C LYS A 269 25.56 -4.78 44.25
N ALA A 270 25.34 -6.07 44.00
CA ALA A 270 25.92 -7.15 44.80
C ALA A 270 27.46 -7.17 44.67
N LEU A 271 27.99 -7.01 43.45
CA LEU A 271 29.43 -6.89 43.21
C LEU A 271 30.03 -5.68 43.92
N GLN A 272 29.37 -4.52 43.89
CA GLN A 272 29.83 -3.32 44.62
C GLN A 272 29.84 -3.53 46.14
N SER A 273 28.90 -4.30 46.69
CA SER A 273 28.81 -4.57 48.13
C SER A 273 29.89 -5.52 48.66
N GLN A 274 30.65 -6.21 47.80
CA GLN A 274 31.70 -7.14 48.23
C GLN A 274 32.91 -6.43 48.87
N ILE A 275 33.09 -5.13 48.62
CA ILE A 275 34.07 -4.32 49.36
C ILE A 275 33.36 -3.77 50.59
N ASN A 276 33.59 -4.31 51.79
CA ASN A 276 33.02 -3.78 53.03
C ASN A 276 33.72 -2.46 53.40
N PRO A 277 33.10 -1.28 53.19
CA PRO A 277 33.75 0.00 53.47
C PRO A 277 34.12 0.15 54.93
N HIS A 278 33.26 -0.37 55.81
CA HIS A 278 33.44 -0.30 57.25
C HIS A 278 34.65 -1.11 57.71
N PHE A 279 34.92 -2.27 57.11
CA PHE A 279 36.15 -3.02 57.40
C PHE A 279 37.38 -2.20 57.03
N LEU A 280 37.44 -1.61 55.83
CA LEU A 280 38.57 -0.79 55.38
C LEU A 280 38.78 0.44 56.27
N PHE A 281 37.72 1.16 56.64
CA PHE A 281 37.84 2.30 57.56
C PHE A 281 38.35 1.89 58.93
N ASN A 282 37.86 0.77 59.46
CA ASN A 282 38.31 0.28 60.76
C ASN A 282 39.77 -0.14 60.71
N THR A 283 40.20 -0.83 59.64
CA THR A 283 41.60 -1.20 59.44
C THR A 283 42.52 0.02 59.37
N LEU A 284 42.16 1.04 58.57
CA LEU A 284 42.95 2.27 58.45
C LEU A 284 42.98 3.05 59.78
N ASN A 285 41.85 3.13 60.50
CA ASN A 285 41.82 3.78 61.82
C ASN A 285 42.72 3.06 62.84
N VAL A 286 42.80 1.72 62.80
CA VAL A 286 43.72 0.95 63.66
C VAL A 286 45.17 1.23 63.29
N ILE A 287 45.52 1.22 61.99
CA ILE A 287 46.86 1.53 61.51
C ILE A 287 47.30 2.94 61.92
N SER A 288 46.42 3.94 61.80
CA SER A 288 46.70 5.31 62.23
C SER A 288 47.02 5.40 63.73
N LYS A 289 46.19 4.75 64.57
CA LYS A 289 46.42 4.74 66.02
C LYS A 289 47.72 4.03 66.42
N LEU A 290 48.05 2.91 65.78
CA LEU A 290 49.31 2.21 66.00
C LEU A 290 50.51 3.08 65.62
N ALA A 291 50.47 3.70 64.43
CA ALA A 291 51.52 4.61 63.98
C ALA A 291 51.72 5.80 64.95
N TYR A 292 50.64 6.34 65.50
CA TYR A 292 50.71 7.40 66.51
C TYR A 292 51.42 6.94 67.80
N ILE A 293 51.08 5.74 68.31
CA ILE A 293 51.70 5.17 69.51
C ILE A 293 53.19 4.88 69.30
N GLU A 294 53.58 4.47 68.09
CA GLU A 294 54.98 4.19 67.72
C GLU A 294 55.79 5.46 67.42
N GLY A 295 55.21 6.65 67.58
CA GLY A 295 55.86 7.94 67.28
C GLY A 295 56.01 8.23 65.78
N ALA A 296 55.38 7.45 64.91
CA ALA A 296 55.35 7.64 63.46
C ALA A 296 54.22 8.59 63.05
N GLU A 297 54.31 9.85 63.47
CA GLU A 297 53.26 10.87 63.30
C GLU A 297 52.87 11.07 61.83
N GLN A 298 53.83 11.17 60.92
CA GLN A 298 53.58 11.30 59.47
C GLN A 298 52.80 10.11 58.89
N THR A 299 53.08 8.90 59.37
CA THR A 299 52.36 7.68 58.94
C THR A 299 50.92 7.71 59.46
N SER A 300 50.70 8.18 60.68
CA SER A 300 49.34 8.35 61.24
C SER A 300 48.52 9.35 60.41
N GLU A 301 49.07 10.54 60.14
CA GLU A 301 48.41 11.59 59.35
C GLU A 301 48.07 11.09 57.95
N LEU A 302 49.01 10.46 57.25
CA LEU A 302 48.77 9.93 55.90
C LEU A 302 47.67 8.85 55.89
N THR A 303 47.61 8.03 56.94
CA THR A 303 46.58 7.00 57.08
C THR A 303 45.20 7.62 57.33
N ILE A 304 45.12 8.71 58.11
CA ILE A 304 43.88 9.49 58.31
C ILE A 304 43.44 10.13 56.99
N SER A 305 44.32 10.80 56.27
CA SER A 305 44.01 11.39 54.96
C SER A 305 43.51 10.36 53.96
N THR A 306 44.10 9.16 53.96
CA THR A 306 43.66 8.03 53.12
C THR A 306 42.27 7.52 53.53
N SER A 307 42.01 7.40 54.84
CA SER A 307 40.70 7.00 55.37
C SER A 307 39.60 8.01 55.03
N ASN A 308 39.90 9.31 55.16
CA ASN A 308 39.01 10.41 54.78
C ASN A 308 38.73 10.41 53.28
N LEU A 309 39.77 10.22 52.45
CA LEU A 309 39.64 10.16 51.00
C LEU A 309 38.75 9.00 50.57
N LEU A 310 38.97 7.80 51.11
CA LEU A 310 38.17 6.63 50.79
C LEU A 310 36.71 6.80 51.25
N ARG A 311 36.48 7.43 52.41
CA ARG A 311 35.14 7.69 52.94
C ARG A 311 34.36 8.63 52.04
N TYR A 312 35.02 9.65 51.53
CA TYR A 312 34.42 10.60 50.62
C TYR A 312 34.05 9.95 49.28
N ASN A 313 34.95 9.13 48.71
CA ASN A 313 34.73 8.45 47.43
C ASN A 313 33.58 7.42 47.47
N LEU A 314 33.27 6.88 48.65
CA LEU A 314 32.18 5.92 48.86
C LEU A 314 30.84 6.60 49.22
N ARG A 315 30.77 7.94 49.24
CA ARG A 315 29.50 8.66 49.28
C ARG A 315 28.73 8.43 47.98
N LYS A 316 27.40 8.53 48.04
CA LYS A 316 26.57 8.45 46.83
C LYS A 316 26.90 9.63 45.90
N LEU A 317 27.28 9.32 44.67
CA LEU A 317 27.60 10.30 43.62
C LEU A 317 26.45 11.28 43.31
N ASP A 318 25.22 10.89 43.68
CA ASP A 318 23.98 11.65 43.45
C ASP A 318 23.64 12.65 44.57
N GLU A 319 24.38 12.64 45.69
CA GLU A 319 24.19 13.59 46.78
C GLU A 319 25.07 14.84 46.55
N PRO A 320 24.48 16.04 46.37
CA PRO A 320 25.26 17.25 46.16
C PRO A 320 25.94 17.70 47.46
N VAL A 321 27.13 18.29 47.32
CA VAL A 321 28.01 18.69 48.43
C VAL A 321 28.37 20.16 48.32
N THR A 322 28.92 20.75 49.39
CA THR A 322 29.41 22.13 49.30
C THR A 322 30.80 22.18 48.68
N LEU A 323 31.16 23.31 48.10
CA LEU A 323 32.51 23.57 47.62
C LEU A 323 33.53 23.49 48.77
N ARG A 324 33.11 23.79 50.01
CA ARG A 324 33.90 23.54 51.23
C ARG A 324 34.30 22.07 51.37
N ASP A 325 33.36 21.15 51.17
CA ASP A 325 33.61 19.71 51.28
C ASP A 325 34.60 19.23 50.21
N GLU A 326 34.42 19.70 48.97
CA GLU A 326 35.28 19.35 47.84
C GLU A 326 36.69 19.93 47.98
N VAL A 327 36.82 21.15 48.51
CA VAL A 327 38.12 21.77 48.83
C VAL A 327 38.81 21.03 49.98
N ALA A 328 38.09 20.63 51.02
CA ALA A 328 38.65 19.84 52.11
C ALA A 328 39.17 18.50 51.59
N HIS A 329 38.39 17.82 50.75
CA HIS A 329 38.78 16.58 50.10
C HIS A 329 39.99 16.75 49.17
N ALA A 330 40.04 17.85 48.40
CA ALA A 330 41.20 18.21 47.59
C ALA A 330 42.48 18.39 48.41
N LYS A 331 42.40 18.96 49.62
CA LYS A 331 43.54 19.09 50.54
C LYS A 331 44.04 17.72 51.02
N GLU A 332 43.13 16.81 51.36
CA GLU A 332 43.47 15.45 51.78
C GLU A 332 44.16 14.68 50.65
N TYR A 333 43.61 14.78 49.43
CA TYR A 333 44.23 14.22 48.22
C TYR A 333 45.64 14.79 47.99
N PHE A 334 45.81 16.11 48.13
CA PHE A 334 47.12 16.74 47.98
C PHE A 334 48.12 16.29 49.07
N ALA A 335 47.68 16.13 50.32
CA ALA A 335 48.55 15.65 51.40
C ALA A 335 49.15 14.27 51.09
N ILE A 336 48.33 13.36 50.54
CA ILE A 336 48.77 12.03 50.10
C ILE A 336 49.78 12.13 48.96
N GLN A 337 49.51 12.98 47.95
CA GLN A 337 50.43 13.16 46.83
C GLN A 337 51.74 13.85 47.26
N LYS A 338 51.69 14.78 48.22
CA LYS A 338 52.88 15.42 48.79
C LYS A 338 53.77 14.40 49.51
N ALA A 339 53.21 13.43 50.22
CA ALA A 339 54.00 12.35 50.81
C ALA A 339 54.75 11.52 49.74
N ARG A 340 54.14 11.30 48.57
CA ARG A 340 54.73 10.55 47.45
C ARG A 340 55.81 11.35 46.71
N PHE A 341 55.56 12.61 46.40
CA PHE A 341 56.43 13.45 45.56
C PHE A 341 57.35 14.40 46.36
N ARG A 342 57.18 14.47 47.69
CA ARG A 342 57.95 15.31 48.63
C ARG A 342 57.98 16.78 48.17
N ASP A 343 59.14 17.42 48.24
CA ASP A 343 59.33 18.84 47.93
C ASP A 343 59.32 19.15 46.42
N ARG A 344 59.08 18.14 45.56
CA ARG A 344 59.01 18.33 44.10
C ARG A 344 57.74 19.06 43.67
N ILE A 345 56.70 19.05 44.52
CA ILE A 345 55.38 19.61 44.22
C ILE A 345 54.98 20.68 45.24
N MET A 346 54.33 21.74 44.76
CA MET A 346 53.77 22.81 45.58
C MET A 346 52.28 22.97 45.26
N PHE A 347 51.44 23.04 46.31
CA PHE A 347 50.03 23.37 46.18
C PHE A 347 49.75 24.76 46.71
N GLN A 348 49.16 25.57 45.84
CA GLN A 348 48.78 26.94 46.17
C GLN A 348 47.26 27.02 46.22
N LEU A 349 46.74 27.42 47.37
CA LEU A 349 45.32 27.64 47.57
C LEU A 349 45.06 29.14 47.65
N ASP A 350 44.21 29.64 46.76
CA ASP A 350 43.71 31.01 46.81
C ASP A 350 42.17 31.00 46.80
N ILE A 351 41.57 30.93 47.98
CA ILE A 351 40.15 30.63 48.14
C ILE A 351 39.45 31.77 48.87
N ALA A 352 38.45 32.37 48.24
CA ALA A 352 37.54 33.30 48.91
C ALA A 352 36.51 32.51 49.75
N GLU A 353 36.53 32.70 51.07
CA GLU A 353 35.65 31.97 52.02
C GLU A 353 34.15 32.12 51.69
N GLU A 354 33.75 33.29 51.19
CA GLU A 354 32.37 33.59 50.75
C GLU A 354 31.85 32.67 49.62
N CYS A 355 32.75 32.03 48.87
CA CYS A 355 32.38 31.12 47.77
C CYS A 355 32.21 29.67 48.22
N LEU A 356 32.67 29.30 49.43
CA LEU A 356 32.72 27.90 49.87
C LEU A 356 31.35 27.28 50.16
N GLY A 357 30.31 28.09 50.32
CA GLY A 357 28.93 27.63 50.52
C GLY A 357 28.23 27.12 49.24
N GLN A 358 28.83 27.31 48.06
CA GLN A 358 28.23 26.89 46.79
C GLN A 358 28.04 25.38 46.72
N VAL A 359 26.87 24.94 46.25
CA VAL A 359 26.56 23.51 46.11
C VAL A 359 27.00 23.00 44.73
N ILE A 360 27.75 21.91 44.71
CA ILE A 360 28.30 21.24 43.51
C ILE A 360 28.11 19.71 43.59
N PRO A 361 28.14 18.97 42.45
CA PRO A 361 28.17 17.51 42.49
C PRO A 361 29.41 16.99 43.23
N CYS A 362 29.24 15.93 44.03
CA CYS A 362 30.34 15.25 44.72
C CYS A 362 31.39 14.72 43.71
N LEU A 363 32.68 14.72 44.06
CA LEU A 363 33.79 14.30 43.19
C LEU A 363 33.90 15.11 41.90
N THR A 364 33.86 16.44 42.02
CA THR A 364 34.09 17.39 40.92
C THR A 364 35.56 17.82 40.86
N LEU A 365 36.15 18.25 41.97
CA LEU A 365 37.53 18.79 42.01
C LEU A 365 38.59 17.69 41.96
N GLN A 366 38.35 16.55 42.60
CA GLN A 366 39.35 15.48 42.68
C GLN A 366 39.77 14.96 41.28
N PRO A 367 38.85 14.61 40.34
CA PRO A 367 39.28 14.16 39.01
C PRO A 367 40.07 15.22 38.24
N LEU A 368 39.79 16.51 38.47
CA LEU A 368 40.53 17.62 37.84
C LEU A 368 41.94 17.74 38.41
N LEU A 369 42.09 17.59 39.73
CA LEU A 369 43.38 17.56 40.39
C LEU A 369 44.17 16.31 39.97
N GLU A 370 43.55 15.13 39.92
CA GLU A 370 44.15 13.91 39.41
C GLU A 370 44.71 14.09 37.99
N ASN A 371 43.95 14.74 37.11
CA ASN A 371 44.42 15.06 35.77
C ASN A 371 45.64 15.99 35.79
N ALA A 372 45.62 17.05 36.61
CA ALA A 372 46.77 17.96 36.76
C ALA A 372 48.01 17.22 37.27
N PHE A 373 47.84 16.27 38.19
CA PHE A 373 48.91 15.43 38.72
C PHE A 373 49.49 14.46 37.70
N VAL A 374 48.66 13.61 37.10
CA VAL A 374 49.07 12.53 36.20
C VAL A 374 49.54 13.07 34.85
N HIS A 375 48.77 14.01 34.26
CA HIS A 375 49.02 14.49 32.91
C HIS A 375 49.78 15.82 32.86
N GLY A 376 49.68 16.65 33.91
CA GLY A 376 50.40 17.92 33.97
C GLY A 376 51.84 17.74 34.44
N ILE A 377 52.02 17.19 35.65
CA ILE A 377 53.28 17.35 36.39
C ILE A 377 54.05 16.05 36.73
N GLU A 378 53.51 14.85 36.47
CA GLU A 378 54.16 13.57 36.83
C GLU A 378 55.57 13.42 36.25
N GLY A 379 55.81 13.98 35.05
CA GLY A 379 57.11 13.96 34.37
C GLY A 379 58.12 15.01 34.83
N MET A 380 57.76 15.94 35.73
CA MET A 380 58.65 17.05 36.15
C MET A 380 59.57 16.63 37.30
N GLU A 381 60.89 16.79 37.14
CA GLU A 381 61.87 16.40 38.18
C GLU A 381 61.81 17.30 39.44
N ALA A 382 61.52 18.60 39.28
CA ALA A 382 61.32 19.54 40.39
C ALA A 382 60.49 20.77 39.94
N GLY A 383 59.95 21.53 40.91
CA GLY A 383 59.30 22.81 40.66
C GLY A 383 57.88 22.72 40.09
N ALA A 384 57.20 21.58 40.27
CA ALA A 384 55.81 21.42 39.88
C ALA A 384 54.89 22.21 40.82
N VAL A 385 53.96 22.97 40.25
CA VAL A 385 53.03 23.82 40.98
C VAL A 385 51.63 23.54 40.49
N ILE A 386 50.74 23.15 41.41
CA ILE A 386 49.29 23.11 41.17
C ILE A 386 48.66 24.24 42.00
N ARG A 387 47.82 25.04 41.36
CA ARG A 387 47.08 26.12 42.02
C ARG A 387 45.59 25.86 41.91
N LEU A 388 44.89 25.92 43.04
CA LEU A 388 43.43 25.94 43.11
C LEU A 388 43.00 27.32 43.60
N SER A 389 42.30 28.04 42.73
CA SER A 389 41.75 29.37 43.02
C SER A 389 40.23 29.33 42.98
N VAL A 390 39.57 29.87 44.00
CA VAL A 390 38.11 30.00 44.06
C VAL A 390 37.77 31.47 44.32
N ARG A 391 37.17 32.13 43.33
CA ARG A 391 36.83 33.55 43.41
C ARG A 391 35.43 33.80 42.84
N GLN A 392 34.67 34.71 43.43
CA GLN A 392 33.45 35.21 42.81
C GLN A 392 33.81 36.25 41.74
N LYS A 393 33.23 36.13 40.55
CA LYS A 393 33.27 37.15 39.49
C LYS A 393 31.85 37.40 38.98
N ARG A 394 31.31 38.59 39.23
CA ARG A 394 29.91 38.95 38.93
C ARG A 394 28.96 37.92 39.57
N ASP A 395 28.12 37.27 38.76
CA ASP A 395 27.10 36.30 39.19
C ASP A 395 27.58 34.84 39.12
N ARG A 396 28.87 34.61 38.94
CA ARG A 396 29.46 33.25 38.86
C ARG A 396 30.59 33.07 39.85
N ILE A 397 30.74 31.84 40.33
CA ILE A 397 31.89 31.39 41.11
C ILE A 397 32.85 30.72 40.14
N HIS A 398 34.03 31.32 40.01
CA HIS A 398 35.10 30.77 39.19
C HIS A 398 35.99 29.88 40.05
N VAL A 399 36.00 28.59 39.73
CA VAL A 399 36.95 27.62 40.29
C VAL A 399 37.99 27.33 39.23
N VAL A 400 39.23 27.73 39.48
CA VAL A 400 40.35 27.60 38.55
C VAL A 400 41.34 26.60 39.13
N ILE A 401 41.62 25.53 38.39
CA ILE A 401 42.70 24.60 38.68
C ILE A 401 43.74 24.77 37.59
N SER A 402 44.96 25.16 37.97
CA SER A 402 46.06 25.31 37.04
C SER A 402 47.31 24.56 37.45
N ASP A 403 48.05 24.07 36.47
CA ASP A 403 49.36 23.46 36.61
C ASP A 403 50.39 24.15 35.70
N ASN A 404 51.66 24.00 36.03
CA ASN A 404 52.79 24.45 35.19
C ASN A 404 53.42 23.30 34.38
N GLY A 405 52.62 22.29 34.05
CA GLY A 405 53.03 21.06 33.41
C GLY A 405 53.25 21.14 31.90
N THR A 406 53.23 19.97 31.25
CA THR A 406 53.49 19.83 29.81
C THR A 406 52.41 20.42 28.90
N GLY A 407 51.24 20.79 29.45
CA GLY A 407 50.11 21.28 28.67
C GLY A 407 49.48 20.21 27.77
N MET A 408 48.49 20.59 26.96
CA MET A 408 47.85 19.71 25.97
C MET A 408 47.77 20.37 24.59
N GLU A 409 47.73 19.54 23.56
CA GLU A 409 47.51 19.97 22.17
C GLU A 409 46.08 20.49 21.96
N GLU A 410 45.92 21.39 20.98
CA GLU A 410 44.63 22.03 20.66
C GLU A 410 43.54 21.01 20.33
N GLU A 411 43.89 19.94 19.62
CA GLU A 411 42.98 18.86 19.22
C GLU A 411 42.39 18.13 20.43
N VAL A 412 43.23 17.87 21.45
CA VAL A 412 42.81 17.24 22.71
C VAL A 412 41.91 18.19 23.50
N ARG A 413 42.24 19.49 23.53
CA ARG A 413 41.43 20.52 24.18
C ARG A 413 40.02 20.59 23.58
N GLN A 414 39.91 20.63 22.26
CA GLN A 414 38.62 20.68 21.56
C GLN A 414 37.79 19.42 21.79
N ALA A 415 38.42 18.24 21.74
CA ALA A 415 37.74 16.97 21.98
C ALA A 415 37.11 16.88 23.38
N ILE A 416 37.80 17.39 24.40
CA ILE A 416 37.30 17.44 25.78
C ILE A 416 36.11 18.41 25.91
N LEU A 417 36.21 19.61 25.33
CA LEU A 417 35.15 20.62 25.40
C LEU A 417 33.86 20.18 24.67
N GLN A 418 34.00 19.56 23.50
CA GLN A 418 32.88 19.09 22.68
C GLN A 418 32.23 17.81 23.21
N SER A 419 32.79 17.18 24.26
CA SER A 419 32.28 15.91 24.82
C SER A 419 32.12 14.79 23.78
N SER A 420 32.82 14.91 22.65
CA SER A 420 32.91 13.88 21.62
C SER A 420 33.81 12.77 22.14
N SER A 421 33.36 11.52 22.06
CA SER A 421 34.14 10.35 22.49
C SER A 421 35.38 10.18 21.62
N TYR A 422 36.43 10.95 21.87
CA TYR A 422 37.75 10.70 21.30
C TYR A 422 38.37 9.56 22.10
N SER A 423 38.47 8.39 21.45
CA SER A 423 39.03 7.19 22.05
C SER A 423 40.54 7.38 22.25
N PHE A 424 40.97 7.68 23.47
CA PHE A 424 42.38 7.56 23.85
C PHE A 424 42.75 6.07 23.87
N SER A 425 43.22 5.55 22.73
CA SER A 425 43.79 4.21 22.64
C SER A 425 45.30 4.26 22.82
N LYS A 426 45.77 4.54 24.05
CA LYS A 426 47.14 4.17 24.43
C LYS A 426 47.21 3.73 25.89
N LYS A 427 47.97 2.65 26.08
CA LYS A 427 48.19 1.87 27.31
C LYS A 427 48.51 2.75 28.53
N GLY A 428 47.82 2.49 29.64
CA GLY A 428 48.28 2.86 31.00
C GLY A 428 47.34 3.77 31.79
N HIS A 429 46.51 3.15 32.63
CA HIS A 429 45.97 3.60 33.93
C HIS A 429 45.29 4.97 34.19
N SER A 430 45.09 5.89 33.24
CA SER A 430 44.12 6.98 33.46
C SER A 430 43.25 7.24 32.23
N THR A 431 41.95 6.99 32.38
CA THR A 431 40.99 7.10 31.29
C THR A 431 40.51 8.55 31.17
N GLY A 432 40.58 9.13 29.97
CA GLY A 432 39.97 10.44 29.62
C GLY A 432 38.45 10.55 29.85
N LEU A 433 37.83 9.52 30.44
CA LEU A 433 36.46 9.45 30.92
C LEU A 433 36.22 10.33 32.16
N GLY A 434 37.23 10.55 33.01
CA GLY A 434 37.08 11.29 34.27
C GLY A 434 36.64 12.75 34.06
N MET A 435 37.35 13.47 33.18
CA MET A 435 37.03 14.86 32.84
C MET A 435 35.67 15.00 32.15
N ALA A 436 35.41 14.19 31.11
CA ALA A 436 34.16 14.23 30.37
C ALA A 436 32.94 13.95 31.26
N ASN A 437 33.08 13.05 32.24
CA ASN A 437 32.03 12.75 33.22
C ASN A 437 31.80 13.91 34.19
N VAL A 438 32.85 14.57 34.69
CA VAL A 438 32.71 15.76 35.54
C VAL A 438 31.98 16.87 34.80
N LEU A 439 32.36 17.15 33.55
CA LEU A 439 31.71 18.18 32.73
C LEU A 439 30.25 17.87 32.45
N ARG A 440 29.94 16.63 32.04
CA ARG A 440 28.56 16.19 31.82
C ARG A 440 27.72 16.32 33.09
N ARG A 441 28.25 15.93 34.25
CA ARG A 441 27.55 16.04 35.55
C ARG A 441 27.30 17.50 35.92
N LEU A 442 28.28 18.38 35.73
CA LEU A 442 28.11 19.81 36.00
C LEU A 442 27.05 20.44 35.09
N ARG A 443 27.03 20.10 33.79
CA ARG A 443 26.03 20.57 32.82
C ARG A 443 24.62 20.13 33.19
N LEU A 444 24.45 18.85 33.56
CA LEU A 444 23.16 18.33 34.04
C LEU A 444 22.73 19.00 35.36
N PHE A 445 23.66 19.23 36.28
CA PHE A 445 23.36 19.79 37.60
C PHE A 445 22.94 21.28 37.56
N TYR A 446 23.56 22.07 36.68
CA TYR A 446 23.26 23.50 36.53
C TYR A 446 22.35 23.83 35.35
N GLY A 447 22.10 22.90 34.43
CA GLY A 447 21.22 23.09 33.28
C GLY A 447 21.77 24.04 32.20
N THR A 448 23.10 24.19 32.10
CA THR A 448 23.75 25.06 31.11
C THR A 448 25.01 24.41 30.54
N GLU A 449 25.33 24.68 29.28
CA GLU A 449 26.55 24.18 28.61
C GLU A 449 27.77 25.06 28.91
N ASP A 450 27.56 26.35 29.20
CA ASP A 450 28.59 27.36 29.47
C ASP A 450 29.08 27.28 30.93
N ILE A 451 29.77 26.18 31.27
CA ILE A 451 30.27 25.90 32.63
C ILE A 451 31.79 25.71 32.67
N VAL A 452 32.45 25.40 31.56
CA VAL A 452 33.88 25.12 31.56
C VAL A 452 34.59 25.85 30.42
N ASP A 453 35.78 26.35 30.73
CA ASP A 453 36.77 26.76 29.76
C ASP A 453 38.12 26.10 30.09
N ILE A 454 38.95 25.84 29.08
CA ILE A 454 40.27 25.23 29.24
C ILE A 454 41.28 26.07 28.48
N CYS A 455 42.23 26.64 29.20
CA CYS A 455 43.38 27.33 28.62
C CYS A 455 44.62 26.44 28.76
N SER A 456 45.17 25.96 27.65
CA SER A 456 46.38 25.14 27.66
C SER A 456 47.15 25.33 26.36
N ALA A 457 48.47 25.21 26.44
CA ALA A 457 49.36 25.14 25.29
C ALA A 457 50.56 24.24 25.64
N PRO A 458 51.17 23.56 24.65
CA PRO A 458 52.32 22.69 24.88
C PRO A 458 53.43 23.41 25.65
N ASN A 459 53.91 22.79 26.72
CA ASN A 459 54.93 23.26 27.67
C ASN A 459 54.61 24.59 28.39
N LYS A 460 53.34 25.00 28.45
CA LYS A 460 52.90 26.21 29.17
C LYS A 460 51.91 25.91 30.29
N GLY A 461 51.77 24.64 30.67
CA GLY A 461 50.80 24.19 31.66
C GLY A 461 49.36 24.20 31.14
N THR A 462 48.43 23.79 32.02
CA THR A 462 47.00 23.78 31.76
C THR A 462 46.27 24.57 32.85
N SER A 463 45.21 25.27 32.47
CA SER A 463 44.28 25.94 33.38
C SER A 463 42.84 25.57 33.02
N ILE A 464 42.17 24.87 33.91
CA ILE A 464 40.76 24.50 33.80
C ILE A 464 39.95 25.50 34.63
N ILE A 465 38.99 26.16 33.99
CA ILE A 465 38.17 27.22 34.58
C ILE A 465 36.73 26.73 34.61
N LEU A 466 36.22 26.43 35.81
CA LEU A 466 34.80 26.16 36.02
C LEU A 466 34.08 27.47 36.36
N MET A 467 33.03 27.80 35.60
CA MET A 467 32.22 29.00 35.73
C MET A 467 30.84 28.62 36.29
N LEU A 468 30.76 28.46 37.60
CA LEU A 468 29.57 27.94 38.27
C LEU A 468 28.56 29.07 38.51
N PRO A 469 27.29 28.95 38.07
CA PRO A 469 26.25 29.92 38.42
C PRO A 469 26.08 30.01 39.95
N LYS A 470 26.15 31.22 40.51
CA LYS A 470 25.97 31.43 41.95
C LYS A 470 24.54 31.04 42.34
N ARG A 471 24.39 30.09 43.26
CA ARG A 471 23.09 29.76 43.88
C ARG A 471 23.11 30.34 45.29
N GLU A 472 22.18 31.25 45.60
CA GLU A 472 22.00 31.71 46.97
C GLU A 472 21.44 30.54 47.81
N GLY A 473 22.12 30.23 48.90
CA GLY A 473 21.75 29.12 49.77
C GLY A 473 20.40 29.37 50.45
N GLY A 474 19.41 28.54 50.10
CA GLY A 474 18.13 28.40 50.79
C GLY A 474 17.55 27.02 50.47
N GLU A 475 17.05 26.34 51.49
CA GLU A 475 16.57 24.95 51.52
C GLU A 475 15.73 24.46 50.33
N LYS A 476 15.95 23.16 50.00
CA LYS A 476 15.03 22.23 49.32
C LYS A 476 14.59 22.58 47.89
N ASP A 477 15.41 22.18 46.92
CA ASP A 477 14.90 21.81 45.58
C ASP A 477 15.73 20.66 44.97
N VAL A 478 15.82 19.55 45.71
CA VAL A 478 16.32 18.27 45.20
C VAL A 478 15.16 17.29 45.09
N GLN A 479 14.20 17.58 44.19
CA GLN A 479 13.17 16.61 43.79
C GLN A 479 12.93 16.53 42.27
N ALA A 480 13.65 17.27 41.43
CA ALA A 480 13.35 17.32 39.99
C ALA A 480 14.19 16.40 39.08
N ALA A 481 15.02 15.50 39.61
CA ALA A 481 15.89 14.63 38.79
C ALA A 481 15.46 13.14 38.72
N ASN A 482 14.26 12.80 39.21
CA ASN A 482 13.66 11.46 39.03
C ASN A 482 12.43 11.54 38.11
N ARG A 483 12.65 11.85 36.84
CA ARG A 483 11.74 11.50 35.73
C ARG A 483 12.53 11.08 34.50
#